data_AF-A0A5C6QT87-F1
#
_entry.id   AF-A0A5C6QT87-F1
#
_cell.length_a   1.000
_cell.length_b   1.000
_cell.length_c   1.000
_cell.angle_alpha   90.00
_cell.angle_beta   90.00
_cell.angle_gamma   90.00
#
_symmetry.space_group_name_H-M   'P 1'
#
loop_
_entity.id
_entity.type
_entity.pdbx_description
1 polymer ?
#
loop_
_entity_poly.entity_id
_entity_poly.type
_entity_poly.pdbx_seq_one_letter_code
_entity_poly.pdbx_strand_id
1 'polypeptide(L)'
;MMKIEITSMKKSIILLLLMSCFSCSSPSSNIDNNVDSNSHAQTQASLYQEIGGKPALDNIIDNLINIIGQDDVVFAHFAQSNVTRFKDELTIFLCHLADGPCQYQGDSMEDIHQGMYITKNEFNHFVELFIEAMDASGISYPIQNQLLARLAPLRRTIIKM
;
A
#
# COMPACT_ATOMS: atom_id res chain seq x y z
N MET A 1 -31.90 33.88 19.64
CA MET A 1 -32.45 32.71 20.35
C MET A 1 -31.54 31.54 20.05
N MET A 2 -30.81 31.09 21.06
CA MET A 2 -29.66 30.18 21.02
C MET A 2 -30.11 28.81 21.50
N LYS A 3 -29.63 27.73 20.88
CA LYS A 3 -29.30 26.45 21.55
C LYS A 3 -28.43 25.58 20.63
N ILE A 4 -27.15 25.65 20.94
CA ILE A 4 -26.08 24.70 20.61
C ILE A 4 -26.19 23.57 21.65
N GLU A 5 -26.03 22.31 21.24
CA GLU A 5 -25.58 21.22 22.12
C GLU A 5 -24.78 20.20 21.29
N ILE A 6 -23.51 20.55 21.04
CA ILE A 6 -22.43 19.58 20.88
C ILE A 6 -21.77 19.54 22.26
N THR A 7 -21.74 18.38 22.93
CA THR A 7 -20.70 17.86 23.87
C THR A 7 -21.33 16.85 24.84
N SER A 8 -20.57 15.80 25.20
CA SER A 8 -20.72 15.00 26.43
C SER A 8 -21.33 13.59 26.32
N MET A 9 -20.57 12.65 25.74
CA MET A 9 -20.69 11.21 26.04
C MET A 9 -19.38 10.61 26.57
N LYS A 10 -18.56 11.42 27.25
CA LYS A 10 -17.40 10.93 27.98
C LYS A 10 -17.37 11.62 29.34
N LYS A 11 -17.90 10.94 30.38
CA LYS A 11 -17.56 11.03 31.82
C LYS A 11 -18.80 10.77 32.69
N SER A 12 -18.97 9.54 33.13
CA SER A 12 -19.55 9.17 34.44
C SER A 12 -19.25 7.67 34.68
N ILE A 13 -18.31 7.34 35.58
CA ILE A 13 -18.57 7.06 37.02
C ILE A 13 -19.10 5.60 37.13
N ILE A 14 -18.29 4.58 37.45
CA ILE A 14 -17.90 4.08 38.80
C ILE A 14 -17.02 2.83 38.56
N LEU A 15 -15.73 2.80 38.93
CA LEU A 15 -15.17 2.36 40.21
C LEU A 15 -15.68 0.99 40.73
N LEU A 16 -14.92 -0.08 40.49
CA LEU A 16 -14.78 -1.17 41.48
C LEU A 16 -13.34 -1.73 41.44
N LEU A 17 -12.70 -1.67 42.61
CA LEU A 17 -11.36 -2.19 42.92
C LEU A 17 -11.29 -3.72 42.84
N LEU A 18 -10.09 -4.25 42.57
CA LEU A 18 -9.26 -5.12 43.46
C LEU A 18 -8.18 -5.81 42.59
N MET A 19 -6.92 -5.36 42.62
CA MET A 19 -5.85 -5.93 43.46
C MET A 19 -5.74 -7.46 43.41
N SER A 20 -4.88 -7.98 42.53
CA SER A 20 -3.73 -8.80 42.95
C SER A 20 -2.84 -9.13 41.77
N CYS A 21 -1.68 -8.47 41.70
CA CYS A 21 -0.52 -9.01 41.04
C CYS A 21 -0.15 -10.31 41.76
N PHE A 22 -0.43 -11.46 41.16
CA PHE A 22 0.20 -12.70 41.58
C PHE A 22 1.60 -12.77 40.98
N SER A 23 2.54 -12.98 41.88
CA SER A 23 3.99 -12.96 41.75
C SER A 23 4.57 -13.77 40.58
N CYS A 24 5.66 -13.26 40.01
CA CYS A 24 6.62 -14.06 39.27
C CYS A 24 7.18 -15.16 40.17
N SER A 25 6.98 -16.41 39.76
CA SER A 25 7.73 -17.56 40.29
C SER A 25 8.46 -18.21 39.12
N SER A 26 9.76 -18.03 39.04
CA SER A 26 10.65 -18.88 38.25
C SER A 26 11.32 -19.89 39.17
N PRO A 27 11.37 -21.17 38.81
CA PRO A 27 12.49 -22.02 39.15
C PRO A 27 13.27 -22.40 37.88
N SER A 28 14.58 -22.20 37.99
CA SER A 28 15.61 -22.58 37.05
C SER A 28 15.77 -24.11 36.98
N SER A 29 15.85 -24.69 35.79
CA SER A 29 16.60 -25.93 35.58
C SER A 29 16.99 -26.15 34.12
N ASN A 30 18.31 -26.29 33.94
CA ASN A 30 19.06 -27.05 32.94
C ASN A 30 19.20 -26.47 31.53
N ILE A 31 20.43 -26.01 31.28
CA ILE A 31 21.05 -25.95 29.96
C ILE A 31 21.24 -27.39 29.49
N ASP A 32 20.26 -27.90 28.74
CA ASP A 32 20.51 -28.96 27.79
C ASP A 32 20.88 -28.29 26.47
N ASN A 33 22.17 -28.32 26.12
CA ASN A 33 22.66 -27.93 24.80
C ASN A 33 22.18 -28.96 23.77
N ASN A 34 20.91 -28.86 23.38
CA ASN A 34 20.45 -29.38 22.11
C ASN A 34 19.79 -28.23 21.35
N VAL A 35 20.63 -27.39 20.73
CA VAL A 35 20.17 -26.49 19.68
C VAL A 35 19.94 -27.37 18.46
N ASP A 36 18.77 -28.01 18.44
CA ASP A 36 18.13 -28.43 17.21
C ASP A 36 18.18 -27.24 16.28
N SER A 37 19.02 -27.35 15.25
CA SER A 37 19.11 -26.41 14.14
C SER A 37 17.88 -26.57 13.26
N ASN A 38 16.69 -26.45 13.85
CA ASN A 38 15.50 -26.14 13.08
C ASN A 38 15.51 -24.62 12.89
N SER A 39 16.35 -24.20 11.96
CA SER A 39 16.24 -22.91 11.30
C SER A 39 14.83 -22.84 10.72
N HIS A 40 13.89 -22.34 11.51
CA HIS A 40 12.78 -21.55 10.99
C HIS A 40 13.43 -20.37 10.29
N ALA A 41 13.81 -20.59 9.02
CA ALA A 41 13.91 -19.52 8.07
C ALA A 41 12.52 -18.90 8.07
N GLN A 42 12.34 -17.85 8.87
CA GLN A 42 11.24 -16.94 8.66
C GLN A 42 11.46 -16.41 7.25
N THR A 43 10.80 -17.02 6.28
CA THR A 43 10.67 -16.45 4.95
C THR A 43 10.04 -15.09 5.18
N GLN A 44 10.86 -14.04 5.06
CA GLN A 44 10.40 -12.67 5.16
C GLN A 44 9.19 -12.53 4.22
N ALA A 45 8.09 -12.00 4.76
CA ALA A 45 6.89 -11.80 3.96
C ALA A 45 7.23 -10.96 2.73
N SER A 46 6.66 -11.29 1.57
CA SER A 46 6.86 -10.44 0.40
C SER A 46 6.17 -9.09 0.58
N LEU A 47 6.62 -8.06 -0.15
CA LEU A 47 5.95 -6.76 -0.11
C LEU A 47 4.46 -6.88 -0.50
N TYR A 48 4.12 -7.77 -1.42
CA TYR A 48 2.74 -8.10 -1.77
C TYR A 48 1.93 -8.59 -0.57
N GLN A 49 2.51 -9.44 0.28
CA GLN A 49 1.86 -9.89 1.52
C GLN A 49 1.77 -8.76 2.54
N GLU A 50 2.80 -7.92 2.68
CA GLU A 50 2.78 -6.75 3.56
C GLU A 50 1.70 -5.73 3.15
N ILE A 51 1.50 -5.52 1.85
CA ILE A 51 0.43 -4.65 1.30
C ILE A 51 -0.97 -5.19 1.67
N GLY A 52 -1.13 -6.50 1.84
CA GLY A 52 -2.43 -7.15 2.04
C GLY A 52 -2.91 -7.95 0.82
N GLY A 53 -2.02 -8.23 -0.13
CA GLY A 53 -2.29 -9.04 -1.31
C GLY A 53 -3.25 -8.38 -2.32
N LYS A 54 -3.84 -9.20 -3.18
CA LYS A 54 -4.74 -8.75 -4.26
C LYS A 54 -5.88 -7.85 -3.77
N PRO A 55 -6.60 -8.14 -2.66
CA PRO A 55 -7.68 -7.28 -2.22
C PRO A 55 -7.23 -5.85 -1.91
N ALA A 56 -6.05 -5.67 -1.32
CA ALA A 56 -5.48 -4.35 -1.05
C ALA A 56 -5.03 -3.66 -2.33
N LEU A 57 -4.38 -4.38 -3.26
CA LEU A 57 -4.03 -3.82 -4.57
C LEU A 57 -5.26 -3.38 -5.36
N ASP A 58 -6.30 -4.21 -5.43
CA ASP A 58 -7.56 -3.86 -6.10
C ASP A 58 -8.15 -2.56 -5.54
N ASN A 59 -8.14 -2.40 -4.21
CA ASN A 59 -8.62 -1.20 -3.54
C ASN A 59 -7.77 0.04 -3.87
N ILE A 60 -6.44 -0.09 -3.88
CA ILE A 60 -5.54 1.00 -4.29
C ILE A 60 -5.84 1.43 -5.72
N ILE A 61 -6.02 0.47 -6.63
CA ILE A 61 -6.27 0.79 -8.04
C ILE A 61 -7.67 1.39 -8.27
N ASP A 62 -8.68 0.91 -7.54
CA ASP A 62 -10.02 1.52 -7.58
C ASP A 62 -9.99 2.97 -7.09
N ASN A 63 -9.30 3.25 -5.99
CA ASN A 63 -9.12 4.63 -5.51
C ASN A 63 -8.34 5.48 -6.52
N LEU A 64 -7.26 4.94 -7.11
CA LEU A 64 -6.47 5.65 -8.12
C LEU A 64 -7.31 6.02 -9.35
N ILE A 65 -8.13 5.09 -9.86
CA ILE A 65 -9.01 5.34 -11.01
C ILE A 65 -10.00 6.47 -10.69
N ASN A 66 -10.59 6.46 -9.50
CA ASN A 66 -11.52 7.51 -9.07
C ASN A 66 -10.82 8.87 -8.95
N ILE A 67 -9.61 8.92 -8.41
CA ILE A 67 -8.81 10.14 -8.25
C ILE A 67 -8.40 10.70 -9.62
N ILE A 68 -7.85 9.86 -10.52
CA ILE A 68 -7.51 10.25 -11.89
C ILE A 68 -8.73 10.77 -12.65
N GLY A 69 -9.90 10.14 -12.48
CA GLY A 69 -11.13 10.55 -13.13
C GLY A 69 -11.62 11.96 -12.74
N GLN A 70 -11.05 12.55 -11.70
CA GLN A 70 -11.36 13.89 -11.20
C GLN A 70 -10.19 14.87 -11.38
N ASP A 71 -9.09 14.44 -12.00
CA ASP A 71 -7.85 15.22 -12.08
C ASP A 71 -7.63 15.87 -13.45
N ASP A 72 -7.72 17.19 -13.52
CA ASP A 72 -7.57 17.94 -14.78
C ASP A 72 -6.16 17.89 -15.39
N VAL A 73 -5.14 17.47 -14.65
CA VAL A 73 -3.74 17.44 -15.11
C VAL A 73 -3.45 16.17 -15.90
N VAL A 74 -3.81 15.00 -15.37
CA VAL A 74 -3.46 13.71 -16.00
C VAL A 74 -4.64 13.06 -16.73
N PHE A 75 -5.89 13.42 -16.45
CA PHE A 75 -7.06 12.75 -17.03
C PHE A 75 -7.04 12.70 -18.56
N ALA A 76 -6.50 13.74 -19.22
CA ALA A 76 -6.38 13.78 -20.67
C ALA A 76 -5.60 12.58 -21.25
N HIS A 77 -4.61 12.04 -20.54
CA HIS A 77 -3.86 10.84 -20.93
C HIS A 77 -4.70 9.55 -20.84
N PHE A 78 -5.75 9.55 -20.02
CA PHE A 78 -6.60 8.38 -19.74
C PHE A 78 -7.97 8.43 -20.42
N ALA A 79 -8.32 9.54 -21.09
CA ALA A 79 -9.66 9.79 -21.63
C ALA A 79 -10.16 8.74 -22.65
N GLN A 80 -9.24 8.00 -23.29
CA GLN A 80 -9.54 6.93 -24.24
C GLN A 80 -9.19 5.54 -23.71
N SER A 81 -8.72 5.43 -22.47
CA SER A 81 -8.32 4.16 -21.87
C SER A 81 -9.52 3.26 -21.62
N ASN A 82 -9.33 1.96 -21.82
CA ASN A 82 -10.26 0.97 -21.28
C ASN A 82 -9.98 0.81 -19.79
N VAL A 83 -10.88 1.34 -18.95
CA VAL A 83 -10.71 1.38 -17.49
C VAL A 83 -10.57 -0.02 -16.88
N THR A 84 -11.36 -1.00 -17.35
CA THR A 84 -11.27 -2.39 -16.87
C THR A 84 -9.89 -2.97 -17.17
N ARG A 85 -9.41 -2.80 -18.41
CA ARG A 85 -8.08 -3.28 -18.81
C ARG A 85 -6.99 -2.58 -18.02
N PHE A 86 -7.08 -1.26 -17.82
CA PHE A 86 -6.11 -0.50 -17.03
C PHE A 86 -6.03 -1.04 -15.59
N LYS A 87 -7.20 -1.28 -14.96
CA LYS A 87 -7.28 -1.87 -13.62
C LYS A 87 -6.57 -3.21 -13.56
N ASP A 88 -6.90 -4.12 -14.47
CA ASP A 88 -6.37 -5.48 -14.48
C ASP A 88 -4.86 -5.49 -14.70
N GLU A 89 -4.37 -4.75 -15.70
CA GLU A 89 -2.94 -4.70 -16.05
C GLU A 89 -2.11 -4.06 -14.94
N LEU A 90 -2.57 -2.94 -14.37
CA LEU A 90 -1.85 -2.28 -13.29
C LEU A 90 -1.85 -3.13 -12.00
N THR A 91 -2.94 -3.84 -11.72
CA THR A 91 -3.00 -4.78 -10.58
C THR A 91 -2.00 -5.92 -10.76
N ILE A 92 -1.95 -6.54 -11.94
CA ILE A 92 -0.99 -7.63 -12.24
C ILE A 92 0.44 -7.10 -12.16
N PHE A 93 0.69 -5.91 -12.71
CA PHE A 93 2.01 -5.27 -12.68
C PHE A 93 2.48 -5.02 -11.25
N LEU A 94 1.65 -4.40 -10.39
CA LEU A 94 2.00 -4.15 -8.99
C LEU A 94 2.13 -5.45 -8.19
N CYS A 95 1.29 -6.46 -8.46
CA CYS A 95 1.43 -7.78 -7.85
C CYS A 95 2.79 -8.39 -8.17
N HIS A 96 3.20 -8.39 -9.44
CA HIS A 96 4.51 -8.88 -9.87
C HIS A 96 5.65 -8.07 -9.24
N LEU A 97 5.57 -6.74 -9.31
CA LEU A 97 6.61 -5.84 -8.80
C LEU A 97 6.82 -5.96 -7.29
N ALA A 98 5.76 -6.27 -6.53
CA ALA A 98 5.80 -6.45 -5.08
C ALA A 98 6.19 -7.88 -4.65
N ASP A 99 6.79 -8.68 -5.53
CA ASP A 99 7.13 -10.09 -5.29
C ASP A 99 5.91 -10.96 -4.93
N GLY A 100 4.76 -10.64 -5.51
CA GLY A 100 3.55 -11.45 -5.47
C GLY A 100 3.62 -12.63 -6.46
N PRO A 101 2.63 -13.53 -6.43
CA PRO A 101 2.62 -14.73 -7.28
C PRO A 101 2.31 -14.44 -8.76
N CYS A 102 2.02 -13.19 -9.12
CA CYS A 102 1.63 -12.81 -10.47
C CYS A 102 2.84 -12.70 -11.40
N GLN A 103 2.62 -13.05 -12.66
CA GLN A 103 3.58 -12.82 -13.74
C GLN A 103 3.03 -11.74 -14.65
N TYR A 104 3.78 -10.65 -14.80
CA TYR A 104 3.47 -9.62 -15.76
C TYR A 104 3.95 -10.05 -17.15
N GLN A 105 3.01 -10.14 -18.09
CA GLN A 105 3.26 -10.53 -19.49
C GLN A 105 2.81 -9.43 -20.48
N GLY A 106 2.51 -8.24 -19.97
CA GLY A 106 2.15 -7.09 -20.79
C GLY A 106 3.36 -6.49 -21.49
N ASP A 107 3.08 -5.45 -22.28
CA ASP A 107 4.10 -4.68 -23.00
C ASP A 107 5.10 -4.03 -22.04
N SER A 108 6.29 -3.66 -22.53
CA SER A 108 7.26 -2.98 -21.69
C SER A 108 6.75 -1.60 -21.26
N MET A 109 7.26 -1.09 -20.13
CA MET A 109 6.94 0.28 -19.71
C MET A 109 7.37 1.33 -20.74
N GLU A 110 8.33 1.03 -21.63
CA GLU A 110 8.68 1.94 -22.73
C GLU A 110 7.60 1.94 -23.81
N ASP A 111 7.18 0.76 -24.24
CA ASP A 111 6.21 0.59 -25.33
C ASP A 111 4.85 1.17 -24.93
N ILE A 112 4.41 0.92 -23.69
CA ILE A 112 3.14 1.43 -23.16
C ILE A 112 3.08 2.96 -23.21
N HIS A 113 4.19 3.63 -22.89
CA HIS A 113 4.24 5.09 -22.76
C HIS A 113 4.84 5.79 -24.00
N GLN A 114 5.12 5.04 -25.06
CA GLN A 114 5.70 5.56 -26.28
C GLN A 114 4.74 6.57 -26.95
N GLY A 115 5.27 7.76 -27.26
CA GLY A 115 4.51 8.79 -27.99
C GLY A 115 3.49 9.56 -27.13
N MET A 116 3.42 9.31 -25.82
CA MET A 116 2.55 10.06 -24.89
C MET A 116 3.12 11.41 -24.45
N TYR A 117 4.42 11.65 -24.68
CA TYR A 117 5.12 12.88 -24.31
C TYR A 117 4.90 13.34 -22.86
N ILE A 118 4.86 12.37 -21.93
CA ILE A 118 4.63 12.62 -20.50
C ILE A 118 5.74 13.51 -19.95
N THR A 119 5.37 14.69 -19.48
CA THR A 119 6.29 15.64 -18.88
C THR A 119 6.71 15.21 -17.48
N LYS A 120 7.81 15.79 -17.00
CA LYS A 120 8.26 15.64 -15.61
C LYS A 120 7.18 16.00 -14.60
N ASN A 121 6.38 17.04 -14.90
CA ASN A 121 5.35 17.53 -14.00
C ASN A 121 4.18 16.56 -13.91
N GLU A 122 3.66 16.10 -15.06
CA GLU A 122 2.56 15.12 -15.11
C GLU A 122 2.95 13.80 -14.45
N PHE A 123 4.19 13.32 -14.66
CA PHE A 123 4.66 12.10 -14.00
C PHE A 123 4.69 12.26 -12.48
N ASN A 124 5.22 13.38 -11.98
CA ASN A 124 5.26 13.65 -10.54
C ASN A 124 3.85 13.76 -9.96
N HIS A 125 2.96 14.46 -10.66
CA HIS A 125 1.57 14.60 -10.27
C HIS A 125 0.88 13.23 -10.18
N PHE A 126 1.06 12.35 -11.17
CA PHE A 126 0.54 10.98 -11.10
C PHE A 126 1.07 10.21 -9.88
N VAL A 127 2.36 10.37 -9.52
CA VAL A 127 2.92 9.75 -8.30
C VAL A 127 2.23 10.28 -7.05
N GLU A 128 1.90 11.57 -6.99
CA GLU A 128 1.15 12.17 -5.88
C GLU A 128 -0.27 11.59 -5.79
N LEU A 129 -0.98 11.45 -6.91
CA LEU A 129 -2.29 10.80 -6.95
C LEU A 129 -2.22 9.33 -6.53
N PHE A 130 -1.12 8.64 -6.85
CA PHE A 130 -0.91 7.25 -6.42
C PHE A 130 -0.65 7.13 -4.92
N ILE A 131 0.06 8.09 -4.32
CA ILE A 131 0.22 8.18 -2.86
C ILE A 131 -1.14 8.40 -2.20
N GLU A 132 -1.95 9.33 -2.72
CA GLU A 132 -3.30 9.58 -2.21
C GLU A 132 -4.19 8.34 -2.28
N ALA A 133 -4.10 7.56 -3.36
CA ALA A 133 -4.83 6.30 -3.51
C ALA A 133 -4.40 5.24 -2.46
N MET A 134 -3.11 5.16 -2.14
CA MET A 134 -2.61 4.28 -1.08
C MET A 134 -3.04 4.74 0.31
N ASP A 135 -3.04 6.05 0.57
CA ASP A 135 -3.54 6.65 1.81
C ASP A 135 -5.04 6.35 2.01
N ALA A 136 -5.85 6.56 0.97
CA ALA A 136 -7.29 6.24 0.97
C ALA A 136 -7.55 4.73 1.19
N SER A 137 -6.58 3.89 0.82
CA SER A 137 -6.63 2.43 1.01
C SER A 137 -6.10 1.97 2.38
N GLY A 138 -5.63 2.89 3.23
CA GLY A 138 -5.11 2.59 4.57
C GLY A 138 -3.74 1.92 4.57
N ILE A 139 -2.96 2.04 3.49
CA ILE A 139 -1.62 1.48 3.42
C ILE A 139 -0.67 2.33 4.27
N SER A 140 0.09 1.70 5.16
CA SER A 140 1.03 2.44 6.02
C SER A 140 2.15 3.10 5.22
N TYR A 141 2.57 4.30 5.64
CA TYR A 141 3.64 5.07 4.99
C TYR A 141 4.95 4.27 4.71
N PRO A 142 5.44 3.41 5.63
CA PRO A 142 6.60 2.56 5.33
C PRO A 142 6.38 1.63 4.13
N ILE A 143 5.20 1.02 4.00
CA ILE A 143 4.86 0.11 2.90
C ILE A 143 4.73 0.88 1.59
N GLN A 144 4.10 2.07 1.62
CA GLN A 144 4.02 2.95 0.46
C GLN A 144 5.42 3.27 -0.10
N ASN A 145 6.34 3.67 0.78
CA ASN A 145 7.71 3.99 0.38
C ASN A 145 8.45 2.78 -0.21
N GLN A 146 8.23 1.58 0.31
CA GLN A 146 8.80 0.37 -0.27
C GLN A 146 8.29 0.13 -1.70
N LEU A 147 6.98 0.31 -1.94
CA LEU A 147 6.40 0.15 -3.28
C LEU A 147 6.89 1.23 -4.25
N LEU A 148 6.89 2.50 -3.81
CA LEU A 148 7.38 3.63 -4.60
C LEU A 148 8.87 3.47 -4.96
N ALA A 149 9.69 2.95 -4.05
CA ALA A 149 11.10 2.70 -4.32
C ALA A 149 11.30 1.69 -5.46
N ARG A 150 10.42 0.69 -5.58
CA ARG A 150 10.44 -0.29 -6.69
C ARG A 150 9.97 0.31 -8.01
N LEU A 151 9.04 1.27 -7.97
CA LEU A 151 8.54 1.98 -9.16
C LEU A 151 9.51 3.07 -9.65
N ALA A 152 10.29 3.69 -8.76
CA ALA A 152 11.14 4.83 -9.07
C ALA A 152 12.08 4.66 -10.29
N PRO A 153 12.70 3.48 -10.55
CA PRO A 153 13.54 3.28 -11.72
C PRO A 153 12.80 3.47 -13.06
N LEU A 154 11.50 3.16 -13.11
CA LEU A 154 10.67 3.23 -14.33
C LEU A 154 10.51 4.66 -14.84
N ARG A 155 10.73 5.65 -13.98
CA ARG A 155 10.69 7.07 -14.34
C ARG A 155 11.50 7.38 -15.60
N ARG A 156 12.70 6.79 -15.72
CA ARG A 156 13.60 7.03 -16.86
C ARG A 156 13.09 6.45 -18.17
N THR A 157 12.23 5.44 -18.08
CA THR A 157 11.61 4.77 -19.23
C THR A 157 10.36 5.51 -19.69
N ILE A 158 9.60 6.07 -18.74
CA ILE A 158 8.31 6.72 -18.99
C ILE A 158 8.48 8.16 -19.47
N ILE A 159 9.40 8.92 -18.86
CA ILE A 159 9.69 10.30 -19.27
C ILE A 159 10.76 10.25 -20.37
N LYS A 160 10.37 10.52 -21.62
CA LYS A 160 11.36 10.76 -22.68
C LYS A 160 11.85 12.20 -22.59
N MET A 161 13.18 12.37 -22.50
CA MET A 161 13.85 13.68 -22.47
C MET A 161 13.93 14.30 -23.86
#